data_AF-A0A924M223-F1
#
_entry.id   AF-A0A924M223-F1
#
_cell.length_a   1.000
_cell.length_b   1.000
_cell.length_c   1.000
_cell.angle_alpha   90.00
_cell.angle_beta   90.00
_cell.angle_gamma   90.00
#
_symmetry.space_group_name_H-M   'P 1'
#
loop_
_entity.id
_entity.type
_entity.pdbx_description
1 polymer ?
#
loop_
_entity_poly.entity_id
_entity_poly.type
_entity_poly.pdbx_seq_one_letter_code
_entity_poly.pdbx_strand_id
1 'polypeptide(L)'
;MAFRLRGAIGGKVAPQHLFVSLGEYARLRLERQDLARKLVRKEIPLAGLRQIDVLTEKTQFGFWRNSSEVADFLRAAIRQGGHPTLNSSSAFNTLLSAFEVERLGEKLPLVSLHYQACFGLAAPSVHPLSMEAAYARVEAIALPLFVDEVCK
;
A
#
# COMPACT_ATOMS: atom_id res chain seq x y z
N MET A 1 -1.56 -5.61 -3.83
CA MET A 1 -2.03 -5.37 -2.44
C MET A 1 -2.73 -4.01 -2.21
N ALA A 2 -2.02 -2.87 -2.21
CA ALA A 2 -2.59 -1.57 -1.81
C ALA A 2 -3.89 -1.20 -2.55
N PHE A 3 -3.92 -1.43 -3.87
CA PHE A 3 -5.11 -1.26 -4.70
C PHE A 3 -6.31 -2.08 -4.21
N ARG A 4 -6.10 -3.38 -3.99
CA ARG A 4 -7.15 -4.32 -3.56
C ARG A 4 -7.67 -3.97 -2.16
N LEU A 5 -6.77 -3.57 -1.26
CA LEU A 5 -7.16 -3.07 0.07
C LEU A 5 -8.03 -1.81 -0.03
N ARG A 6 -7.62 -0.81 -0.82
CA ARG A 6 -8.41 0.41 -1.06
C ARG A 6 -9.76 0.10 -1.70
N GLY A 7 -9.80 -0.85 -2.63
CA GLY A 7 -11.03 -1.32 -3.26
C GLY A 7 -11.97 -2.01 -2.28
N ALA A 8 -11.44 -2.84 -1.38
CA ALA A 8 -12.22 -3.53 -0.36
C ALA A 8 -12.86 -2.56 0.65
N ILE A 9 -12.10 -1.55 1.11
CA ILE A 9 -12.64 -0.52 2.01
C ILE A 9 -13.63 0.41 1.29
N GLY A 10 -13.32 0.78 0.05
CA GLY A 10 -14.19 1.59 -0.77
C GLY A 10 -14.32 3.05 -0.31
N GLY A 11 -15.42 3.67 -0.74
CA GLY A 11 -15.76 5.06 -0.45
C GLY A 11 -14.64 6.04 -0.79
N LYS A 12 -14.27 6.92 0.17
CA LYS A 12 -13.28 7.99 -0.08
C LYS A 12 -11.86 7.52 -0.33
N VAL A 13 -11.53 6.27 0.01
CA VAL A 13 -10.20 5.70 -0.21
C VAL A 13 -10.13 4.77 -1.42
N ALA A 14 -11.27 4.54 -2.09
CA ALA A 14 -11.35 3.68 -3.27
C ALA A 14 -10.37 4.16 -4.36
N PRO A 15 -9.74 3.25 -5.10
CA PRO A 15 -8.89 3.62 -6.22
C PRO A 15 -9.71 4.41 -7.25
N GLN A 16 -9.21 5.58 -7.66
CA GLN A 16 -9.83 6.40 -8.70
C GLN A 16 -9.49 5.92 -10.12
N HIS A 17 -8.62 4.92 -10.22
CA HIS A 17 -8.11 4.38 -11.47
C HIS A 17 -8.27 2.87 -11.49
N LEU A 18 -8.20 2.30 -12.68
CA LEU A 18 -8.19 0.86 -12.85
C LEU A 18 -6.89 0.27 -12.32
N PHE A 19 -6.99 -1.01 -11.98
CA PHE A 19 -5.83 -1.81 -11.66
C PHE A 19 -4.92 -1.92 -12.89
N VAL A 20 -3.61 -1.79 -12.67
CA VAL A 20 -2.60 -1.83 -13.73
C VAL A 20 -1.76 -3.10 -13.60
N SER A 21 -1.43 -3.74 -14.72
CA SER A 21 -0.51 -4.88 -14.75
C SER A 21 0.89 -4.47 -14.28
N LEU A 22 1.79 -5.41 -13.93
CA LEU A 22 3.15 -5.03 -13.52
C LEU A 22 3.93 -4.34 -14.63
N GLY A 23 3.73 -4.74 -15.89
CA GLY A 23 4.38 -4.09 -17.03
C GLY A 23 4.00 -2.62 -17.11
N GLU A 24 2.70 -2.34 -16.98
CA GLU A 24 2.20 -0.97 -16.97
C GLU A 24 2.61 -0.22 -15.70
N TYR A 25 2.59 -0.87 -14.54
CA TYR A 25 3.10 -0.32 -13.28
C TYR A 25 4.57 0.07 -13.38
N ALA A 26 5.42 -0.79 -13.95
CA ALA A 26 6.84 -0.55 -14.15
C ALA A 26 7.05 0.65 -15.08
N ARG A 27 6.30 0.71 -16.18
CA ARG A 27 6.32 1.84 -17.13
C ARG A 27 5.95 3.16 -16.44
N LEU A 28 4.80 3.21 -15.76
CA LEU A 28 4.31 4.39 -15.04
C LEU A 28 5.28 4.83 -13.92
N ARG A 29 5.90 3.86 -13.23
CA ARG A 29 6.90 4.14 -12.19
C ARG A 29 8.16 4.77 -12.78
N LEU A 30 8.65 4.27 -13.91
CA LEU A 30 9.80 4.85 -14.62
C LEU A 30 9.49 6.26 -15.12
N GLU A 31 8.29 6.47 -15.67
CA GLU A 31 7.80 7.78 -16.11
C GLU A 31 7.78 8.79 -14.94
N ARG A 32 7.23 8.38 -13.79
CA ARG A 32 7.23 9.20 -12.57
C ARG A 32 8.63 9.52 -12.08
N GLN A 33 9.54 8.54 -12.13
CA GLN A 33 10.93 8.76 -11.72
C GLN A 33 11.66 9.74 -12.64
N ASP A 34 11.43 9.66 -13.95
CA ASP A 34 12.00 10.61 -14.91
C ASP A 34 11.51 12.04 -14.65
N LEU A 35 10.20 12.21 -14.47
CA LEU A 35 9.60 13.50 -14.11
C LEU A 35 10.15 14.04 -12.78
N ALA A 36 10.32 13.18 -11.78
CA ALA A 36 10.91 13.59 -10.49
C ALA A 36 12.38 14.03 -10.64
N ARG A 37 13.18 13.38 -11.51
CA ARG A 37 14.56 13.80 -11.79
C ARG A 37 14.59 15.16 -12.48
N LYS A 38 13.71 15.37 -13.47
CA LYS A 38 13.57 16.67 -14.15
C LYS A 38 13.10 17.76 -13.18
N LEU A 39 12.23 17.43 -12.21
CA LEU A 39 11.79 18.37 -11.17
C LEU A 39 12.97 18.87 -10.33
N VAL A 40 13.84 17.95 -9.89
CA VAL A 40 15.06 18.30 -9.13
C VAL A 40 15.99 19.21 -9.95
N ARG A 41 16.05 19.02 -11.26
CA ARG A 41 16.81 19.86 -12.20
C ARG A 41 16.10 21.18 -12.55
N LYS A 42 14.89 21.41 -12.05
CA LYS A 42 14.02 22.55 -12.41
C LYS A 42 13.68 22.63 -13.90
N GLU A 43 13.64 21.47 -14.56
CA GLU A 43 13.42 21.32 -16.00
C GLU A 43 11.95 20.98 -16.34
N ILE A 44 11.03 21.01 -15.36
CA ILE A 44 9.62 20.67 -15.60
C ILE A 44 8.73 21.91 -15.68
N PRO A 45 7.81 21.96 -16.65
CA PRO A 45 6.72 22.92 -16.62
C PRO A 45 5.74 22.58 -15.48
N LEU A 46 4.92 23.56 -15.06
CA LEU A 46 3.86 23.36 -14.04
C LEU A 46 2.93 22.17 -14.34
N ALA A 47 2.69 21.87 -15.63
CA ALA A 47 1.93 20.69 -16.04
C ALA A 47 2.57 19.36 -15.60
N GLY A 48 3.90 19.32 -15.52
CA GLY A 48 4.65 18.14 -15.06
C GLY A 48 4.44 17.84 -13.58
N LEU A 49 4.17 18.85 -12.73
CA LEU A 49 3.82 18.61 -11.32
C LEU A 49 2.50 17.84 -11.22
N ARG A 50 1.47 18.27 -11.95
CA ARG A 50 0.18 17.57 -12.00
C ARG A 50 0.32 16.14 -12.51
N GLN A 51 1.21 15.91 -13.47
CA GLN A 51 1.46 14.57 -14.00
C GLN A 51 2.16 13.67 -12.97
N ILE A 52 3.05 14.20 -12.14
CA ILE A 52 3.63 13.46 -11.01
C ILE A 52 2.54 13.03 -10.03
N ASP A 53 1.58 13.91 -9.72
CA ASP A 53 0.48 13.59 -8.80
C ASP A 53 -0.40 12.47 -9.36
N VAL A 54 -0.84 12.58 -10.63
CA VAL A 54 -1.62 11.54 -11.31
C VAL A 54 -0.87 10.20 -11.35
N LEU A 55 0.43 10.20 -11.64
CA LEU A 55 1.22 8.99 -11.65
C LEU A 55 1.40 8.40 -10.25
N THR A 56 1.53 9.25 -9.23
CA THR A 56 1.61 8.85 -7.83
C THR A 56 0.31 8.16 -7.40
N GLU A 57 -0.84 8.71 -7.78
CA GLU A 57 -2.15 8.09 -7.54
C GLU A 57 -2.33 6.77 -8.30
N LYS A 58 -2.03 6.73 -9.60
CA LYS A 58 -2.15 5.49 -10.41
C LYS A 58 -1.27 4.35 -9.90
N THR A 59 -0.04 4.67 -9.51
CA THR A 59 0.91 3.67 -9.01
C THR A 59 0.80 3.45 -7.50
N GLN A 60 -0.09 4.18 -6.81
CA GLN A 60 -0.20 4.17 -5.34
C GLN A 60 1.19 4.33 -4.69
N PHE A 61 2.03 5.17 -5.32
CA PHE A 61 3.41 5.36 -4.91
C PHE A 61 3.43 6.06 -3.56
N GLY A 62 4.22 5.55 -2.62
CA GLY A 62 4.27 6.12 -1.28
C GLY A 62 3.31 5.45 -0.30
N PHE A 63 2.28 4.72 -0.74
CA PHE A 63 1.27 4.16 0.18
C PHE A 63 1.88 3.39 1.35
N TRP A 64 2.88 2.53 1.14
CA TRP A 64 3.55 1.80 2.23
C TRP A 64 4.83 2.48 2.75
N ARG A 65 5.30 3.54 2.09
CA ARG A 65 6.57 4.23 2.41
C ARG A 65 6.37 5.57 3.11
N ASN A 66 5.16 6.12 3.05
CA ASN A 66 4.78 7.40 3.63
C ASN A 66 3.78 7.15 4.75
N SER A 67 4.24 7.28 6.00
CA SER A 67 3.42 7.05 7.18
C SER A 67 2.22 8.00 7.27
N SER A 68 2.31 9.22 6.72
CA SER A 68 1.18 10.15 6.73
C SER A 68 0.04 9.67 5.82
N GLU A 69 0.36 9.13 4.64
CA GLU A 69 -0.62 8.57 3.72
C GLU A 69 -1.31 7.34 4.30
N VAL A 70 -0.57 6.46 4.98
CA VAL A 70 -1.18 5.32 5.69
C VAL A 70 -2.09 5.82 6.81
N ALA A 71 -1.66 6.82 7.60
CA ALA A 71 -2.46 7.38 8.67
C ALA A 71 -3.77 7.99 8.16
N ASP A 72 -3.72 8.77 7.07
CA ASP A 72 -4.90 9.39 6.46
C ASP A 72 -5.85 8.35 5.87
N PHE A 73 -5.30 7.32 5.23
CA PHE A 73 -6.06 6.16 4.77
C PHE A 73 -6.78 5.46 5.94
N LEU A 74 -6.07 5.15 7.03
CA LEU A 74 -6.65 4.48 8.20
C LEU A 74 -7.74 5.34 8.86
N ARG A 75 -7.50 6.64 9.03
CA ARG A 75 -8.52 7.59 9.53
C ARG A 75 -9.75 7.62 8.65
N ALA A 76 -9.58 7.60 7.33
CA ALA A 76 -10.69 7.56 6.39
C ALA A 76 -11.46 6.23 6.45
N ALA A 77 -10.78 5.09 6.61
CA ALA A 77 -11.43 3.80 6.83
C ALA A 77 -12.24 3.76 8.14
N ILE A 78 -11.67 4.27 9.23
CA ILE A 78 -12.34 4.32 10.55
C ILE A 78 -13.59 5.20 10.51
N ARG A 79 -13.52 6.37 9.85
CA ARG A 79 -14.69 7.25 9.66
C ARG A 79 -15.83 6.59 8.88
N GLN A 80 -15.55 5.50 8.17
CA GLN A 80 -16.54 4.71 7.42
C GLN A 80 -17.03 3.47 8.22
N GLY A 81 -16.65 3.34 9.50
CA GLY A 81 -16.99 2.19 10.34
C GLY A 81 -15.89 1.14 10.48
N GLY A 82 -14.70 1.39 9.91
CA GLY A 82 -13.61 0.43 9.88
C GLY A 82 -13.80 -0.64 8.79
N HIS A 83 -12.87 -1.59 8.71
CA HIS A 83 -12.98 -2.72 7.78
C HIS A 83 -12.26 -3.96 8.33
N PRO A 84 -12.84 -5.17 8.24
CA PRO A 84 -12.23 -6.39 8.80
C PRO A 84 -10.81 -6.70 8.29
N THR A 85 -10.49 -6.28 7.07
CA THR A 85 -9.15 -6.50 6.50
C THR A 85 -8.04 -5.75 7.24
N LEU A 86 -8.38 -4.78 8.10
CA LEU A 86 -7.41 -4.00 8.88
C LEU A 86 -7.04 -4.67 10.20
N ASN A 87 -7.91 -5.52 10.76
CA ASN A 87 -7.75 -6.09 12.11
C ASN A 87 -7.86 -7.62 12.18
N SER A 88 -8.21 -8.30 11.07
CA SER A 88 -8.34 -9.76 11.02
C SER A 88 -7.45 -10.37 9.94
N SER A 89 -6.67 -11.40 10.30
CA SER A 89 -5.70 -12.00 9.36
C SER A 89 -6.42 -12.80 8.29
N SER A 90 -7.51 -13.47 8.65
CA SER A 90 -8.34 -14.21 7.68
C SER A 90 -8.99 -13.25 6.69
N ALA A 91 -9.50 -12.11 7.15
CA ALA A 91 -10.06 -11.09 6.28
C ALA A 91 -8.98 -10.43 5.41
N PHE A 92 -7.79 -10.15 5.94
CA PHE A 92 -6.67 -9.63 5.15
C PHE A 92 -6.27 -10.59 4.03
N ASN A 93 -6.27 -11.90 4.31
CA ASN A 93 -5.88 -12.91 3.32
C ASN A 93 -6.83 -12.98 2.11
N THR A 94 -8.08 -12.52 2.23
CA THR A 94 -8.99 -12.44 1.07
C THR A 94 -8.56 -11.37 0.07
N LEU A 95 -7.66 -10.45 0.46
CA LEU A 95 -7.06 -9.48 -0.44
C LEU A 95 -5.99 -10.08 -1.33
N LEU A 96 -5.48 -11.27 -1.02
CA LEU A 96 -4.43 -11.94 -1.79
C LEU A 96 -5.01 -12.71 -2.97
N SER A 97 -4.27 -12.75 -4.08
CA SER A 97 -4.59 -13.63 -5.19
C SER A 97 -4.28 -15.09 -4.83
N ALA A 98 -4.91 -16.04 -5.53
CA ALA A 98 -4.62 -17.45 -5.33
C ALA A 98 -3.11 -17.78 -5.49
N PHE A 99 -2.45 -17.13 -6.45
CA PHE A 99 -1.01 -17.27 -6.67
C PHE A 99 -0.16 -16.70 -5.52
N GLU A 100 -0.55 -15.55 -4.95
CA GLU A 100 0.15 -15.00 -3.79
C GLU A 100 -0.02 -15.91 -2.56
N VAL A 101 -1.20 -16.50 -2.37
CA VAL A 101 -1.44 -17.48 -1.30
C VAL A 101 -0.56 -18.71 -1.49
N GLU A 102 -0.51 -19.27 -2.70
CA GLU A 102 0.33 -20.42 -3.04
C GLU A 102 1.82 -20.14 -2.83
N ARG A 103 2.31 -19.00 -3.34
CA ARG A 103 3.71 -18.59 -3.21
C ARG A 103 4.12 -18.34 -1.75
N LEU A 104 3.23 -17.79 -0.94
CA LEU A 104 3.52 -17.53 0.47
C LEU A 104 3.50 -18.83 1.29
N GLY A 105 2.62 -19.77 0.97
CA GLY A 105 2.51 -21.06 1.65
C GLY A 105 2.48 -20.89 3.17
N GLU A 106 3.39 -21.57 3.87
CA GLU A 106 3.52 -21.52 5.33
C GLU A 106 3.86 -20.12 5.90
N LYS A 107 4.38 -19.21 5.07
CA LYS A 107 4.71 -17.84 5.48
C LYS A 107 3.49 -16.92 5.48
N LEU A 108 2.36 -17.33 4.92
CA LEU A 108 1.18 -16.50 4.81
C LEU A 108 0.75 -15.87 6.15
N PRO A 109 0.61 -16.61 7.26
CA PRO A 109 0.22 -16.04 8.55
C PRO A 109 1.18 -14.95 9.03
N LEU A 110 2.48 -15.15 8.82
CA LEU A 110 3.53 -14.19 9.20
C LEU A 110 3.37 -12.87 8.43
N VAL A 111 3.04 -12.96 7.14
CA VAL A 111 2.85 -11.80 6.28
C VAL A 111 1.60 -11.01 6.65
N SER A 112 0.50 -11.69 6.95
CA SER A 112 -0.73 -11.05 7.42
C SER A 112 -0.50 -10.31 8.73
N LEU A 113 0.20 -10.94 9.68
CA LEU A 113 0.57 -10.33 10.96
C LEU A 113 1.47 -9.11 10.80
N HIS A 114 2.43 -9.17 9.88
CA HIS A 114 3.30 -8.02 9.59
C HIS A 114 2.51 -6.82 9.08
N TYR A 115 1.62 -7.01 8.10
CA TYR A 115 0.81 -5.88 7.59
C TYR A 115 -0.14 -5.32 8.63
N GLN A 116 -0.71 -6.16 9.50
CA GLN A 116 -1.50 -5.70 10.64
C GLN A 116 -0.68 -4.86 11.61
N ALA A 117 0.55 -5.28 11.93
CA ALA A 117 1.45 -4.50 12.76
C ALA A 117 1.75 -3.14 12.11
N CYS A 118 2.01 -3.10 10.81
CA CYS A 118 2.18 -1.86 10.06
C CYS A 118 0.95 -0.94 10.11
N PHE A 119 -0.27 -1.48 10.02
CA PHE A 119 -1.49 -0.69 10.20
C PHE A 119 -1.61 -0.14 11.63
N GLY A 120 -1.27 -0.93 12.64
CA GLY A 120 -1.25 -0.49 14.03
C GLY A 120 -0.26 0.66 14.27
N LEU A 121 0.93 0.60 13.67
CA LEU A 121 1.95 1.65 13.78
C LEU A 121 1.57 2.96 13.10
N ALA A 122 0.89 2.88 11.95
CA ALA A 122 0.53 4.07 11.18
C ALA A 122 -0.61 4.89 11.81
N ALA A 123 -1.21 4.42 12.91
CA ALA A 123 -2.23 5.18 13.62
C ALA A 123 -2.10 5.00 15.15
N PRO A 124 -1.19 5.73 15.81
CA PRO A 124 -0.98 5.65 17.26
C PRO A 124 -2.24 6.03 18.07
N SER A 125 -3.06 6.93 17.52
CA SER A 125 -4.36 7.33 18.11
C SER A 125 -5.46 6.28 17.97
N VAL A 126 -5.22 5.18 17.24
CA VAL A 126 -6.19 4.11 16.94
C VAL A 126 -5.85 2.83 17.70
N HIS A 127 -4.56 2.56 17.93
CA HIS A 127 -4.08 1.47 18.78
C HIS A 127 -3.08 2.00 19.82
N PRO A 128 -3.57 2.52 20.97
CA PRO A 128 -2.70 3.06 22.02
C PRO A 128 -1.88 1.99 22.74
N LEU A 129 -2.22 0.70 22.58
CA LEU A 129 -1.49 -0.40 23.21
C LEU A 129 -0.43 -0.97 22.27
N SER A 130 0.80 -0.55 22.55
CA SER A 130 2.11 -1.11 22.18
C SER A 130 2.60 -0.82 20.76
N MET A 131 2.83 0.46 20.49
CA MET A 131 3.73 0.90 19.41
C MET A 131 5.04 0.09 19.45
N GLU A 132 5.62 -0.15 20.63
CA GLU A 132 6.80 -1.00 20.82
C GLU A 132 6.60 -2.46 20.37
N ALA A 133 5.49 -3.11 20.72
CA ALA A 133 5.25 -4.49 20.31
C ALA A 133 4.90 -4.62 18.81
N ALA A 134 4.40 -3.54 18.20
CA ALA A 134 4.21 -3.47 16.75
C ALA A 134 5.55 -3.23 16.03
N TYR A 135 6.43 -2.38 16.56
CA TYR A 135 7.81 -2.21 16.07
C TYR A 135 8.61 -3.50 16.16
N ALA A 136 8.64 -4.15 17.32
CA ALA A 136 9.34 -5.42 17.51
C ALA A 136 8.84 -6.51 16.55
N ARG A 137 7.53 -6.52 16.24
CA ARG A 137 6.94 -7.43 15.25
C ARG A 137 7.35 -7.11 13.81
N VAL A 138 7.44 -5.84 13.44
CA VAL A 138 7.90 -5.45 12.10
C VAL A 138 9.37 -5.80 11.90
N GLU A 139 10.21 -5.54 12.90
CA GLU A 139 11.66 -5.81 12.83
C GLU A 139 11.98 -7.31 12.85
N ALA A 140 11.20 -8.12 13.57
CA ALA A 140 11.40 -9.57 13.64
C ALA A 140 11.06 -10.31 12.34
N ILE A 141 10.39 -9.65 11.37
CA ILE A 141 9.87 -10.30 10.17
C ILE A 141 10.62 -9.82 8.93
N ALA A 142 11.51 -10.67 8.42
CA ALA A 142 12.08 -10.52 7.08
C ALA A 142 11.09 -11.03 6.03
N LEU A 143 10.23 -10.15 5.51
CA LEU A 143 9.27 -10.52 4.47
C LEU A 143 9.94 -10.64 3.09
N PRO A 144 9.61 -11.67 2.29
CA PRO A 144 9.83 -11.60 0.85
C PRO A 144 8.94 -10.47 0.30
N LEU A 145 9.55 -9.43 -0.27
CA LEU A 145 8.82 -8.33 -0.89
C LEU A 145 7.86 -8.87 -1.97
N PHE A 146 6.61 -8.42 -1.93
CA PHE A 146 5.63 -8.65 -2.99
C PHE A 146 6.10 -7.93 -4.26
N VAL A 147 6.78 -8.67 -5.11
CA VAL A 147 6.95 -8.32 -6.51
C VAL A 147 6.24 -9.46 -7.23
N ASP A 148 5.09 -9.20 -7.85
CA ASP A 148 4.84 -9.61 -9.25
C ASP A 148 3.38 -9.43 -9.69
N GLU A 149 3.25 -8.90 -10.91
CA GLU A 149 2.24 -9.23 -11.91
C GLU A 149 2.85 -9.17 -13.33
N VAL A 150 3.86 -9.97 -13.64
CA VAL A 150 4.21 -10.17 -15.06
C VAL A 150 3.06 -11.00 -15.66
N CYS A 151 2.00 -10.34 -16.10
CA CYS A 151 0.97 -11.01 -16.89
C CYS A 151 1.60 -11.54 -18.18
N LYS A 152 1.42 -12.84 -18.43
CA LYS A 152 1.41 -13.41 -19.78
C LYS A 152 0.25 -12.82 -20.57
#